data_AF-B2ID84-F1
#
_entry.id   AF-B2ID84-F1
#
_cell.length_a   1.000
_cell.length_b   1.000
_cell.length_c   1.000
_cell.angle_alpha   90.00
_cell.angle_beta   90.00
_cell.angle_gamma   90.00
#
_symmetry.space_group_name_H-M   'P 1'
#
loop_
_entity.id
_entity.type
_entity.pdbx_description
1 polymer ?
#
loop_
_entity_poly.entity_id
_entity_poly.type
_entity_poly.pdbx_seq_one_letter_code
_entity_poly.pdbx_strand_id
1 'polypeptide(L)'
;MSLDPGVSCPDFPWPKPGEILPPQALGPFDSSALSAYALASGDDNPLHLDPAAAHSIGLPLPPVQGMLILASFEPCLAAWNPQLRLSRLSAKFLRPVFLGQGLTLSGKIVRHRTEPEPEIVLRLMAHLAAPPASNDSKPGELAILAEANLIRNPSPHAS
;
A
#
# COMPACT_ATOMS: atom_id res chain seq x y z
N MET A 1 1.79 -20.96 46.24
CA MET A 1 1.39 -19.90 45.30
C MET A 1 1.50 -20.48 43.90
N SER A 2 0.40 -21.00 43.37
CA SER A 2 0.32 -21.43 41.97
C SER A 2 0.33 -20.20 41.07
N LEU A 3 1.12 -20.25 40.00
CA LEU A 3 1.05 -19.31 38.90
C LEU A 3 -0.16 -19.71 38.04
N ASP A 4 -1.08 -18.78 37.81
CA ASP A 4 -2.23 -18.99 36.92
C ASP A 4 -1.75 -19.16 35.46
N PRO A 5 -2.05 -20.29 34.80
CA PRO A 5 -1.77 -20.48 33.39
C PRO A 5 -2.92 -19.87 32.59
N GLY A 6 -2.74 -18.66 32.08
CA GLY A 6 -3.66 -18.12 31.08
C GLY A 6 -4.36 -16.83 31.50
N VAL A 7 -3.59 -15.79 31.80
CA VAL A 7 -4.08 -14.45 31.48
C VAL A 7 -4.05 -14.34 29.96
N SER A 8 -5.12 -14.81 29.29
CA SER A 8 -5.41 -14.42 27.92
C SER A 8 -5.48 -12.90 27.92
N CYS A 9 -4.51 -12.28 27.26
CA CYS A 9 -4.55 -10.85 26.94
C CYS A 9 -5.96 -10.54 26.39
N PRO A 10 -6.65 -9.51 26.89
CA PRO A 10 -8.04 -9.22 26.51
C PRO A 10 -8.17 -9.28 25.00
N ASP A 11 -9.23 -9.94 24.53
CA ASP A 11 -9.53 -10.23 23.12
C ASP A 11 -9.09 -9.06 22.25
N PHE A 12 -7.93 -9.22 21.59
CA PHE A 12 -7.49 -8.23 20.62
C PHE A 12 -8.61 -8.13 19.59
N PRO A 13 -9.25 -6.95 19.40
CA PRO A 13 -10.41 -6.84 18.54
C PRO A 13 -9.93 -6.90 17.09
N TRP A 14 -9.78 -8.12 16.58
CA TRP A 14 -9.35 -8.38 15.23
C TRP A 14 -10.29 -7.68 14.24
N PRO A 15 -9.76 -6.91 13.29
CA PRO A 15 -10.55 -6.36 12.20
C PRO A 15 -11.28 -7.46 11.43
N LYS A 16 -12.54 -7.23 11.05
CA LYS A 16 -13.42 -8.23 10.47
C LYS A 16 -13.42 -8.19 8.95
N PRO A 17 -13.58 -9.34 8.27
CA PRO A 17 -13.86 -9.35 6.83
C PRO A 17 -15.00 -8.41 6.47
N GLY A 18 -14.79 -7.60 5.44
CA GLY A 18 -15.73 -6.54 5.04
C GLY A 18 -15.30 -5.14 5.43
N GLU A 19 -14.53 -4.97 6.50
CA GLU A 19 -13.99 -3.66 6.89
C GLU A 19 -13.08 -3.07 5.80
N ILE A 20 -13.08 -1.75 5.71
CA ILE A 20 -12.37 -1.01 4.67
C ILE A 20 -11.21 -0.20 5.26
N LEU A 21 -10.10 -0.19 4.53
CA LEU A 21 -9.07 0.84 4.68
C LEU A 21 -9.59 2.10 3.95
N PRO A 22 -9.83 3.22 4.67
CA PRO A 22 -10.34 4.43 4.06
C PRO A 22 -9.44 4.91 2.90
N PRO A 23 -10.03 5.43 1.81
CA PRO A 23 -9.25 5.95 0.70
C PRO A 23 -8.24 7.02 1.14
N GLN A 24 -7.00 6.91 0.66
CA GLN A 24 -5.93 7.89 0.88
C GLN A 24 -5.42 8.39 -0.47
N ALA A 25 -5.28 9.70 -0.62
CA ALA A 25 -4.66 10.30 -1.79
C ALA A 25 -3.14 10.07 -1.75
N LEU A 26 -2.56 9.79 -2.91
CA LEU A 26 -1.11 9.65 -3.08
C LEU A 26 -0.68 10.40 -4.34
N GLY A 27 0.31 11.27 -4.21
CA GLY A 27 0.71 12.17 -5.30
C GLY A 27 -0.21 13.41 -5.42
N PRO A 28 -0.21 14.10 -6.57
CA PRO A 28 0.49 13.76 -7.81
C PRO A 28 2.01 13.68 -7.64
N PHE A 29 2.67 12.84 -8.44
CA PHE A 29 4.12 12.65 -8.37
C PHE A 29 4.84 13.61 -9.30
N ASP A 30 5.73 14.44 -8.75
CA ASP A 30 6.61 15.31 -9.53
C ASP A 30 8.03 14.70 -9.64
N SER A 31 8.89 15.31 -10.46
CA SER A 31 10.24 14.79 -10.69
C SER A 31 11.06 14.70 -9.39
N SER A 32 10.78 15.56 -8.40
CA SER A 32 11.42 15.51 -7.09
C SER A 32 11.06 14.22 -6.35
N ALA A 33 9.79 13.79 -6.39
CA ALA A 33 9.37 12.53 -5.78
C ALA A 33 10.07 11.31 -6.43
N LEU A 34 10.17 11.31 -7.76
CA LEU A 34 10.85 10.25 -8.53
C LEU A 34 12.34 10.18 -8.17
N SER A 35 13.03 11.32 -8.14
CA SER A 35 14.46 11.40 -7.81
C SER A 35 14.73 11.05 -6.35
N ALA A 36 13.88 11.49 -5.42
CA ALA A 36 14.02 11.17 -4.00
C ALA A 36 13.90 9.66 -3.76
N TYR A 37 12.97 8.99 -4.44
CA TYR A 37 12.82 7.55 -4.33
C TYR A 37 13.97 6.79 -4.99
N ALA A 38 14.44 7.22 -6.17
CA ALA A 38 15.63 6.65 -6.80
C ALA A 38 16.84 6.69 -5.85
N LEU A 39 17.08 7.82 -5.19
CA LEU A 39 18.15 7.96 -4.20
C LEU A 39 17.99 7.01 -3.01
N ALA A 40 16.76 6.87 -2.49
CA ALA A 40 16.49 6.05 -1.31
C ALA A 40 16.52 4.54 -1.61
N SER A 41 16.08 4.13 -2.79
CA SER A 41 15.90 2.72 -3.17
C SER A 41 17.07 2.14 -3.96
N GLY A 42 17.87 3.00 -4.62
CA GLY A 42 18.84 2.59 -5.63
C GLY A 42 18.23 2.26 -7.00
N ASP A 43 16.93 2.49 -7.21
CA ASP A 43 16.28 2.36 -8.52
C ASP A 43 16.44 3.66 -9.31
N ASP A 44 17.64 3.83 -9.86
CA ASP A 44 18.05 4.96 -10.70
C ASP A 44 17.87 4.70 -12.20
N ASN A 45 17.02 3.72 -12.57
CA ASN A 45 16.74 3.40 -13.96
C ASN A 45 16.30 4.67 -14.73
N PRO A 46 16.99 5.05 -15.83
CA PRO A 46 16.69 6.26 -16.58
C PRO A 46 15.24 6.38 -17.05
N LEU A 47 14.51 5.26 -17.21
CA LEU A 47 13.08 5.30 -17.54
C LEU A 47 12.27 6.14 -16.54
N HIS A 48 12.63 6.13 -15.26
CA HIS A 48 11.92 6.88 -14.21
C HIS A 48 12.31 8.36 -14.14
N LEU A 49 13.45 8.74 -14.71
CA LEU A 49 14.11 10.03 -14.44
C LEU A 49 14.30 10.89 -15.69
N ASP A 50 14.43 10.28 -16.87
CA ASP A 50 14.71 10.95 -18.13
C ASP A 50 13.52 10.82 -19.10
N PRO A 51 12.83 11.95 -19.42
CA PRO A 51 11.78 11.96 -20.43
C PRO A 51 12.23 11.42 -21.80
N ALA A 52 13.48 11.66 -22.22
CA ALA A 52 13.98 11.18 -23.51
C ALA A 52 14.11 9.64 -23.52
N ALA A 53 14.60 9.06 -22.42
CA ALA A 53 14.65 7.61 -22.26
C ALA A 53 13.23 6.99 -22.31
N ALA A 54 12.27 7.56 -21.59
CA ALA A 54 10.88 7.10 -21.63
C ALA A 54 10.27 7.20 -23.04
N HIS A 55 10.47 8.33 -23.72
CA HIS A 55 10.00 8.56 -25.09
C HIS A 55 10.62 7.60 -26.09
N SER A 56 11.90 7.25 -25.92
CA SER A 56 12.63 6.35 -26.83
C SER A 56 12.02 4.94 -26.92
N ILE A 57 11.27 4.51 -25.90
CA ILE A 57 10.55 3.23 -25.85
C ILE A 57 9.03 3.38 -26.01
N GLY A 58 8.55 4.58 -26.38
CA GLY A 58 7.14 4.85 -26.67
C GLY A 58 6.27 5.16 -25.45
N LEU A 59 6.85 5.42 -24.28
CA LEU A 59 6.08 5.93 -23.13
C LEU A 59 5.86 7.45 -23.27
N PRO A 60 4.71 7.99 -22.84
CA PRO A 60 4.41 9.42 -22.97
C PRO A 60 5.20 10.30 -22.00
N LEU A 61 5.54 9.76 -20.83
CA LEU A 61 6.26 10.41 -19.73
C LEU A 61 7.01 9.34 -18.93
N PRO A 62 7.97 9.73 -18.06
CA PRO A 62 8.57 8.81 -17.11
C PRO A 62 7.51 8.11 -16.23
N PRO A 63 7.47 6.77 -16.16
CA PRO A 63 6.62 6.06 -15.22
C PRO A 63 7.13 6.27 -13.79
N VAL A 64 6.21 6.32 -12.84
CA VAL A 64 6.47 6.27 -11.39
C VAL A 64 7.00 4.89 -11.04
N GLN A 65 8.03 4.81 -10.18
CA GLN A 65 8.52 3.52 -9.69
C GLN A 65 7.37 2.75 -9.05
N GLY A 66 7.08 1.55 -9.55
CA GLY A 66 6.00 0.72 -9.01
C GLY A 66 6.19 0.46 -7.51
N MET A 67 7.45 0.32 -7.08
CA MET A 67 7.80 0.08 -5.69
C MET A 67 7.61 1.31 -4.79
N LEU A 68 7.68 2.54 -5.30
CA LEU A 68 7.29 3.75 -4.56
C LEU A 68 5.81 3.66 -4.16
N ILE A 69 4.95 3.34 -5.13
CA ILE A 69 3.50 3.24 -4.89
C ILE A 69 3.22 2.06 -3.95
N LEU A 70 3.88 0.92 -4.16
CA LEU A 70 3.67 -0.26 -3.32
C LEU A 70 4.10 0.00 -1.86
N ALA A 71 5.25 0.63 -1.65
CA ALA A 71 5.74 1.01 -0.32
C ALA A 71 4.78 1.97 0.40
N SER A 72 4.07 2.83 -0.35
CA SER A 72 3.12 3.80 0.22
C SER A 72 1.90 3.15 0.90
N PHE A 73 1.63 1.86 0.67
CA PHE A 73 0.58 1.14 1.41
C PHE A 73 0.95 0.90 2.88
N GLU A 74 2.22 0.71 3.21
CA GLU A 74 2.64 0.42 4.59
C GLU A 74 2.25 1.54 5.58
N PRO A 75 2.59 2.83 5.36
CA PRO A 75 2.17 3.89 6.26
C PRO A 75 0.64 4.06 6.31
N CYS A 76 -0.07 3.79 5.22
CA CYS A 76 -1.55 3.79 5.23
C CYS A 76 -2.12 2.71 6.16
N LEU A 77 -1.55 1.50 6.12
CA LEU A 77 -1.96 0.37 6.95
C LEU A 77 -1.61 0.63 8.43
N ALA A 78 -0.41 1.17 8.70
CA ALA A 78 0.03 1.50 10.05
C ALA A 78 -0.83 2.62 10.67
N ALA A 79 -1.22 3.63 9.89
CA ALA A 79 -2.11 4.69 10.35
C ALA A 79 -3.55 4.18 10.60
N TRP A 80 -4.02 3.25 9.77
CA TRP A 80 -5.36 2.66 9.91
C TRP A 80 -5.50 1.75 11.14
N ASN A 81 -4.49 0.91 11.42
CA ASN A 81 -4.47 0.09 12.63
C ASN A 81 -3.04 -0.03 13.21
N PRO A 82 -2.66 0.83 14.17
CA PRO A 82 -1.33 0.84 14.79
C PRO A 82 -0.96 -0.41 15.58
N GLN A 83 -1.91 -1.30 15.87
CA GLN A 83 -1.66 -2.52 16.63
C GLN A 83 -1.27 -3.71 15.73
N LEU A 84 -1.37 -3.53 14.41
CA LEU A 84 -0.98 -4.50 13.41
C LEU A 84 0.27 -4.03 12.65
N ARG A 85 1.07 -4.97 12.17
CA ARG A 85 2.18 -4.71 11.22
C ARG A 85 2.05 -5.56 9.98
N LEU A 86 2.58 -5.03 8.89
CA LEU A 86 2.71 -5.73 7.62
C LEU A 86 3.71 -6.88 7.74
N SER A 87 3.29 -8.11 7.45
CA SER A 87 4.16 -9.29 7.40
C SER A 87 4.46 -9.73 5.96
N ARG A 88 3.53 -9.48 5.05
CA ARG A 88 3.68 -9.80 3.64
C ARG A 88 2.96 -8.77 2.79
N LEU A 89 3.59 -8.36 1.71
CA LEU A 89 3.00 -7.53 0.68
C LEU A 89 3.29 -8.14 -0.68
N SER A 90 2.28 -8.24 -1.52
CA SER A 90 2.44 -8.71 -2.91
C SER A 90 1.54 -7.90 -3.83
N ALA A 91 1.94 -7.74 -5.09
CA ALA A 91 1.24 -6.88 -6.02
C ALA A 91 1.25 -7.41 -7.45
N LYS A 92 0.26 -6.95 -8.22
CA LYS A 92 0.21 -6.98 -9.67
C LYS A 92 0.13 -5.54 -10.17
N PHE A 93 1.13 -5.15 -10.95
CA PHE A 93 1.16 -3.87 -11.64
C PHE A 93 0.40 -4.02 -12.96
N LEU A 94 -0.77 -3.39 -13.05
CA LEU A 94 -1.70 -3.60 -14.18
C LEU A 94 -1.49 -2.57 -15.29
N ARG A 95 -1.04 -1.37 -14.94
CA ARG A 95 -0.79 -0.26 -15.86
C ARG A 95 0.22 0.71 -15.25
N PRO A 96 1.03 1.39 -16.08
CA PRO A 96 1.94 2.41 -15.59
C PRO A 96 1.17 3.60 -15.02
N VAL A 97 1.76 4.23 -14.01
CA VAL A 97 1.38 5.55 -13.51
C VAL A 97 2.49 6.49 -13.96
N PHE A 98 2.14 7.63 -14.52
CA PHE A 98 3.11 8.56 -15.09
C PHE A 98 3.35 9.78 -14.21
N LEU A 99 4.50 10.41 -14.42
CA LEU A 99 4.82 11.73 -13.87
C LEU A 99 3.63 12.70 -14.00
N GLY A 100 3.33 13.42 -12.93
CA GLY A 100 2.20 14.35 -12.81
C GLY A 100 0.87 13.70 -12.44
N GLN A 101 0.76 12.36 -12.47
CA GLN A 101 -0.46 11.66 -12.06
C GLN A 101 -0.47 11.39 -10.55
N GLY A 102 -1.67 11.33 -9.98
CA GLY A 102 -1.91 10.88 -8.61
C GLY A 102 -2.71 9.58 -8.57
N LEU A 103 -2.82 9.02 -7.37
CA LEU A 103 -3.53 7.79 -7.08
C LEU A 103 -4.46 7.98 -5.87
N THR A 104 -5.45 7.11 -5.77
CA THR A 104 -6.21 6.83 -4.56
C THR A 104 -5.92 5.41 -4.12
N LEU A 105 -5.29 5.27 -2.95
CA LEU A 105 -5.04 3.99 -2.29
C LEU A 105 -6.24 3.62 -1.44
N SER A 106 -6.67 2.37 -1.50
CA SER A 106 -7.78 1.85 -0.70
C SER A 106 -7.57 0.37 -0.42
N GLY A 107 -8.36 -0.18 0.50
CA GLY A 107 -8.30 -1.61 0.80
C GLY A 107 -9.57 -2.14 1.44
N LYS A 108 -9.70 -3.47 1.41
CA LYS A 108 -10.78 -4.19 2.08
C LYS A 108 -10.23 -5.46 2.70
N ILE A 109 -10.65 -5.75 3.92
CA ILE A 109 -10.37 -7.02 4.56
C ILE A 109 -11.17 -8.10 3.85
N VAL A 110 -10.44 -9.07 3.28
CA VAL A 110 -11.05 -10.19 2.56
C VAL A 110 -11.07 -11.46 3.39
N ARG A 111 -10.18 -11.58 4.38
CA ARG A 111 -10.10 -12.77 5.24
C ARG A 111 -9.45 -12.45 6.59
N HIS A 112 -9.92 -13.12 7.63
CA HIS A 112 -9.21 -13.30 8.90
C HIS A 112 -8.87 -14.79 8.99
N ARG A 113 -7.58 -15.12 9.04
CA ARG A 113 -7.10 -16.47 9.32
C ARG A 113 -6.74 -16.52 10.79
N THR A 114 -7.22 -17.53 11.51
CA THR A 114 -7.00 -17.66 12.96
C THR A 114 -5.89 -18.66 13.31
N GLU A 115 -5.52 -19.55 12.40
CA GLU A 115 -4.53 -20.62 12.62
C GLU A 115 -3.60 -20.79 11.39
N PRO A 116 -2.32 -21.17 11.58
CA PRO A 116 -1.66 -21.45 12.86
C PRO A 116 -1.34 -20.19 13.68
N GLU A 117 -1.10 -19.06 13.02
CA GLU A 117 -0.98 -17.74 13.64
C GLU A 117 -2.05 -16.81 13.07
N PRO A 118 -2.74 -16.01 13.91
CA PRO A 118 -3.72 -15.06 13.44
C PRO A 118 -3.15 -14.00 12.48
N GLU A 119 -3.75 -13.88 11.29
CA GLU A 119 -3.44 -12.84 10.29
C GLU A 119 -4.72 -12.26 9.65
N ILE A 120 -4.68 -10.97 9.33
CA ILE A 120 -5.67 -10.29 8.51
C ILE A 120 -5.13 -10.18 7.09
N VAL A 121 -5.92 -10.58 6.11
CA VAL A 121 -5.59 -10.43 4.69
C VAL A 121 -6.44 -9.32 4.10
N LEU A 122 -5.77 -8.30 3.56
CA LEU A 122 -6.38 -7.19 2.86
C LEU A 122 -6.14 -7.31 1.36
N ARG A 123 -7.19 -7.06 0.58
CA ARG A 123 -7.05 -6.70 -0.83
C ARG A 123 -6.89 -5.19 -0.92
N LEU A 124 -5.80 -4.76 -1.51
CA LEU A 124 -5.41 -3.37 -1.69
C LEU A 124 -5.52 -2.97 -3.16
N MET A 125 -5.91 -1.73 -3.40
CA MET A 125 -6.17 -1.19 -4.73
C MET A 125 -5.64 0.23 -4.82
N ALA A 126 -4.86 0.51 -5.87
CA ALA A 126 -4.46 1.87 -6.23
C ALA A 126 -5.15 2.23 -7.54
N HIS A 127 -6.06 3.20 -7.52
CA HIS A 127 -6.72 3.72 -8.72
C HIS A 127 -6.09 5.05 -9.11
N LEU A 128 -5.97 5.34 -10.42
CA LEU A 128 -5.64 6.69 -10.88
C LEU A 128 -6.62 7.69 -10.25
N ALA A 129 -6.08 8.77 -9.70
CA ALA A 129 -6.89 9.86 -9.18
C ALA A 129 -7.70 10.46 -10.33
N ALA A 130 -8.96 10.78 -10.06
CA ALA A 130 -9.80 11.46 -11.03
C ALA A 130 -9.19 12.85 -11.34
N PRO A 131 -9.20 13.31 -12.61
CA PRO A 131 -8.75 14.65 -12.92
C PRO A 131 -9.59 15.68 -12.16
N PRO A 132 -9.02 16.83 -11.76
CA PRO A 132 -9.69 17.82 -10.91
C PRO A 132 -11.00 18.40 -11.49
N ALA A 133 -11.29 18.18 -12.78
CA ALA A 133 -12.49 18.67 -13.46
C ALA A 133 -13.65 17.64 -13.54
N SER A 134 -13.48 16.39 -13.08
CA SER A 134 -14.55 15.38 -13.18
C SER A 134 -15.42 15.37 -11.93
N ASN A 135 -16.72 15.63 -12.09
CA ASN A 135 -17.75 15.47 -11.05
C ASN A 135 -18.25 14.01 -10.92
N ASP A 136 -17.56 13.06 -11.57
CA ASP A 136 -17.97 11.66 -11.60
C ASP A 136 -17.41 10.93 -10.37
N SER A 137 -18.28 10.26 -9.61
CA SER A 137 -17.90 9.54 -8.38
C SER A 137 -17.25 8.17 -8.65
N LYS A 138 -17.02 7.83 -9.92
CA LYS A 138 -16.40 6.56 -10.30
C LYS A 138 -14.91 6.58 -9.97
N PRO A 139 -14.39 5.50 -9.35
CA PRO A 139 -12.95 5.36 -9.19
C PRO A 139 -12.28 5.37 -10.57
N GLY A 140 -11.14 6.05 -10.67
CA GLY A 140 -10.34 6.03 -11.88
C GLY A 140 -9.80 4.62 -12.16
N GLU A 141 -9.01 4.49 -13.21
CA GLU A 141 -8.46 3.23 -13.63
C GLU A 141 -7.56 2.56 -12.55
N LEU A 142 -7.86 1.33 -12.14
CA LEU A 142 -7.02 0.48 -11.28
C LEU A 142 -5.57 0.26 -11.81
N ALA A 143 -4.59 0.95 -11.21
CA ALA A 143 -3.18 0.82 -11.54
C ALA A 143 -2.51 -0.40 -10.93
N ILE A 144 -2.82 -0.66 -9.65
CA ILE A 144 -2.18 -1.73 -8.87
C ILE A 144 -3.24 -2.48 -8.09
N LEU A 145 -3.16 -3.81 -8.13
CA LEU A 145 -3.87 -4.70 -7.22
C LEU A 145 -2.86 -5.39 -6.31
N ALA A 146 -3.02 -5.25 -5.00
CA ALA A 146 -2.12 -5.83 -4.03
C ALA A 146 -2.85 -6.65 -2.95
N GLU A 147 -2.09 -7.49 -2.26
CA GLU A 147 -2.53 -8.24 -1.10
C GLU A 147 -1.53 -7.99 0.04
N ALA A 148 -2.05 -7.60 1.20
CA ALA A 148 -1.28 -7.42 2.42
C ALA A 148 -1.75 -8.40 3.48
N ASN A 149 -0.78 -9.05 4.14
CA ASN A 149 -1.03 -9.79 5.37
C ASN A 149 -0.56 -8.94 6.53
N LEU A 150 -1.44 -8.76 7.51
CA LEU A 150 -1.15 -8.07 8.75
C LEU A 150 -1.20 -9.03 9.91
N ILE A 151 -0.23 -8.92 10.80
CA ILE A 151 -0.14 -9.67 12.06
C ILE A 151 -0.07 -8.70 13.22
N ARG A 152 -0.49 -9.13 14.42
CA ARG A 152 -0.43 -8.30 15.62
C ARG A 152 1.02 -7.97 15.96
N ASN A 153 1.28 -6.70 16.32
CA ASN A 153 2.59 -6.28 16.85
C ASN A 153 3.02 -7.18 18.03
N PRO A 154 4.33 -7.49 18.16
CA PRO A 154 4.79 -8.26 19.31
C PRO A 154 4.43 -7.50 20.59
N SER A 155 3.98 -8.21 21.61
CA SER A 155 3.73 -7.58 22.91
C SER A 155 5.02 -6.94 23.42
N PRO A 156 5.01 -5.68 23.91
CA PRO A 156 6.20 -4.99 24.39
C PRO A 156 6.89 -5.65 25.61
N HIS A 157 6.35 -6.76 26.12
CA HIS A 157 6.86 -7.52 27.27
C HIS A 157 7.34 -8.94 26.91
N ALA A 158 7.48 -9.29 25.63
CA ALA A 158 8.08 -10.56 25.22
C ALA A 158 9.59 -10.36 25.04
N SER A 159 10.37 -10.55 26.10
CA SER A 159 11.83 -10.71 26.09
C SER A 159 12.23 -11.73 27.14
#